data_AF-A0A2W5Z1W0-F1
#
_entry.id   AF-A0A2W5Z1W0-F1
#
_cell.length_a   1.000
_cell.length_b   1.000
_cell.length_c   1.000
_cell.angle_alpha   90.00
_cell.angle_beta   90.00
_cell.angle_gamma   90.00
#
_symmetry.space_group_name_H-M   'P 1'
#
loop_
_entity.id
_entity.type
_entity.pdbx_description
1 polymer ?
#
loop_
_entity_poly.entity_id
_entity_poly.type
_entity_poly.pdbx_seq_one_letter_code
_entity_poly.pdbx_strand_id
1 'polypeptide(L)' 'GEHLAVRHGVERPSWTCNAERFLDRLWFVSEVPGFRAMAIAESPAAFRRRGIMISSGSLQRR' A
#
# COMPACT_ATOMS: atom_id res chain seq x y z
N GLY A 1 4.63 -8.27 -5.28
CA GLY A 1 3.50 -8.77 -6.09
C GLY A 1 2.98 -7.66 -6.98
N GLU A 2 1.83 -7.08 -6.67
CA GLU A 2 1.16 -6.06 -7.50
C GLU A 2 1.97 -4.79 -7.78
N HIS A 3 2.60 -4.17 -6.77
CA HIS A 3 3.36 -2.93 -6.97
C HIS A 3 4.54 -3.12 -7.95
N LEU A 4 5.21 -4.28 -7.86
CA LEU A 4 6.27 -4.66 -8.80
C LEU A 4 5.70 -4.99 -10.19
N ALA A 5 4.57 -5.69 -10.26
CA ALA A 5 3.94 -6.04 -11.52
C ALA A 5 3.56 -4.79 -12.34
N VAL A 6 2.95 -3.79 -11.68
CA VAL A 6 2.63 -2.49 -12.29
C VAL A 6 3.89 -1.74 -12.71
N ARG A 7 4.94 -1.73 -11.86
CA ARG A 7 6.21 -1.04 -12.17
C ARG A 7 6.94 -1.69 -13.37
N HIS A 8 6.83 -2.99 -13.55
CA HIS A 8 7.55 -3.75 -14.57
C HIS A 8 6.68 -4.16 -15.77
N GLY A 9 5.43 -3.70 -15.84
CA GLY A 9 4.52 -3.99 -16.96
C GLY A 9 4.15 -5.47 -17.12
N VAL A 10 4.32 -6.29 -16.08
CA VAL A 10 4.02 -7.72 -16.11
C VAL A 10 2.62 -7.98 -15.56
N GLU A 11 2.01 -9.08 -15.99
CA GLU A 11 0.69 -9.48 -15.53
C GLU A 11 0.67 -9.63 -14.00
N ARG A 12 -0.38 -9.10 -13.37
CA ARG A 12 -0.57 -9.22 -11.93
C ARG A 12 -1.03 -10.64 -11.62
N PRO A 13 -0.37 -11.37 -10.70
CA PRO A 13 -0.86 -12.67 -10.28
C PRO A 13 -2.28 -12.56 -9.69
N SER A 14 -3.18 -13.45 -10.09
CA SER A 14 -4.61 -13.43 -9.70
C SER A 14 -4.82 -13.40 -8.18
N TRP A 15 -4.01 -14.13 -7.42
CA TRP A 15 -4.07 -14.16 -5.96
C TRP A 15 -3.84 -12.78 -5.31
N THR A 16 -3.20 -11.84 -6.01
CA THR A 16 -2.98 -10.47 -5.50
C THR A 16 -4.27 -9.63 -5.50
N CYS A 17 -5.30 -10.08 -6.21
CA CYS A 17 -6.61 -9.44 -6.35
C CYS A 17 -7.70 -10.09 -5.49
N ASN A 18 -7.39 -11.15 -4.74
CA ASN A 18 -8.36 -11.79 -3.85
C ASN A 18 -8.88 -10.80 -2.79
N ALA A 19 -10.20 -10.75 -2.59
CA ALA A 19 -10.88 -9.84 -1.68
C ALA A 19 -10.36 -9.94 -0.24
N GLU A 20 -9.97 -11.13 0.20
CA GLU A 20 -9.38 -11.37 1.54
C GLU A 20 -8.06 -10.62 1.78
N ARG A 21 -7.44 -10.05 0.74
CA ARG A 21 -6.21 -9.23 0.83
C ARG A 21 -6.47 -7.73 0.82
N PHE A 22 -7.73 -7.33 0.99
CA PHE A 22 -8.17 -5.95 1.15
C PHE A 22 -8.68 -5.77 2.56
N LEU A 23 -8.30 -4.66 3.20
CA LEU A 23 -8.77 -4.35 4.54
C LEU A 23 -10.06 -3.53 4.47
N ASP A 24 -11.03 -3.86 5.32
CA ASP A 24 -12.25 -3.06 5.50
C ASP A 24 -11.99 -1.72 6.21
N ARG A 25 -10.84 -1.59 6.88
CA ARG A 25 -10.41 -0.38 7.59
C ARG A 25 -9.01 0.01 7.17
N LEU A 26 -8.75 1.33 7.13
CA LEU A 26 -7.41 1.85 6.86
C LEU A 26 -6.45 1.43 7.96
N TRP A 27 -5.35 0.80 7.56
CA TRP A 27 -4.22 0.48 8.42
C TRP A 27 -3.07 1.46 8.14
N PHE A 28 -2.47 1.99 9.20
CA PHE A 28 -1.38 2.96 9.12
C PHE A 28 -0.11 2.38 9.75
N VAL A 29 1.03 2.61 9.11
CA VAL A 29 2.34 2.21 9.67
C VAL A 29 2.72 3.00 10.93
N SER A 30 2.16 4.20 11.10
CA SER A 30 2.43 5.08 12.24
C SER A 30 1.14 5.34 13.01
N GLU A 31 1.22 5.26 14.34
CA GLU A 31 0.11 5.60 15.23
C GLU A 31 -0.04 7.11 15.43
N VAL A 32 1.01 7.88 15.10
CA VAL A 32 1.05 9.35 15.28
C VAL A 32 0.08 10.02 14.30
N PRO A 33 -0.94 10.77 14.78
CA PRO A 33 -1.98 11.32 13.91
C PRO A 33 -1.47 12.20 12.76
N GLY A 34 -0.44 13.03 13.01
CA GLY A 34 0.17 13.88 11.99
C GLY A 34 0.79 13.10 10.81
N PHE A 35 1.25 11.87 11.07
CA PHE A 35 1.78 10.99 10.03
C PHE A 35 0.69 10.30 9.20
N ARG A 36 -0.55 10.22 9.71
CA ARG A 36 -1.66 9.59 8.96
C ARG A 36 -2.04 10.40 7.73
N ALA A 37 -2.10 11.72 7.85
CA ALA A 37 -2.38 12.62 6.72
C ALA A 37 -1.31 12.49 5.62
N MET A 38 -0.04 12.48 6.02
CA MET A 38 1.09 12.28 5.10
C MET A 38 1.06 10.89 4.46
N ALA A 39 0.79 9.83 5.23
CA ALA A 39 0.63 8.48 4.70
C ALA A 39 -0.53 8.40 3.69
N ILE A 40 -1.63 9.12 3.89
CA ILE A 40 -2.72 9.20 2.90
C ILE A 40 -2.24 9.78 1.57
N ALA A 41 -1.55 10.93 1.63
CA ALA A 41 -1.05 11.62 0.46
C ALA A 41 -0.01 10.77 -0.30
N GLU A 42 0.93 10.15 0.42
CA GLU A 42 2.10 9.52 -0.18
C GLU A 42 1.93 8.04 -0.54
N SER A 43 0.92 7.35 0.00
CA SER A 43 0.78 5.90 -0.19
C SER A 43 0.71 5.53 -1.66
N PRO A 44 1.56 4.60 -2.15
CA PRO A 44 1.48 4.13 -3.52
C PRO A 44 0.12 3.49 -3.80
N ALA A 45 -0.42 3.67 -5.02
CA ALA A 45 -1.76 3.24 -5.38
C ALA A 45 -2.07 1.76 -5.07
N ALA A 46 -1.08 0.88 -5.25
CA ALA A 46 -1.21 -0.56 -4.98
C ALA A 46 -1.39 -0.90 -3.48
N PHE A 47 -0.94 -0.03 -2.56
CA PHE A 47 -1.17 -0.17 -1.12
C PHE A 47 -2.47 0.51 -0.72
N ARG A 48 -2.72 1.73 -1.23
CA ARG A 48 -3.94 2.50 -0.96
C ARG A 48 -5.19 1.71 -1.32
N ARG A 49 -5.20 1.03 -2.47
CA ARG A 49 -6.34 0.19 -2.90
C ARG A 49 -6.65 -0.94 -1.93
N ARG A 50 -5.68 -1.39 -1.11
CA ARG A 50 -5.83 -2.46 -0.11
C ARG A 50 -6.14 -1.95 1.30
N GLY A 51 -6.29 -0.63 1.49
CA GLY A 51 -6.44 -0.02 2.80
C GLY A 51 -5.14 0.09 3.58
N ILE A 52 -3.97 -0.06 2.95
CA ILE A 52 -2.66 0.05 3.59
C ILE A 52 -2.09 1.43 3.32
N MET A 53 -1.83 2.19 4.40
CA MET A 53 -1.34 3.56 4.35
C MET A 53 0.09 3.64 4.88
N ILE A 54 1.03 3.87 3.97
CA ILE A 54 2.47 3.91 4.24
C ILE A 54 3.08 5.17 3.61
N SER A 55 3.96 5.87 4.35
CA SER A 55 4.71 7.00 3.79
C SER A 55 5.90 6.48 2.98
N SER A 56 6.31 7.24 1.97
CA SER A 56 7.42 6.88 1.08
C SER A 56 8.73 6.58 1.83
N GLY A 57 8.99 7.27 2.95
CA GLY A 57 10.15 7.06 3.82
C GLY A 57 10.20 5.70 4.52
N SER A 58 9.06 5.03 4.70
CA SER A 58 8.97 3.73 5.40
C SER A 58 9.28 2.52 4.51
N LEU A 59 9.29 2.69 3.17
CA LEU A 59 9.54 1.63 2.19
C LEU A 59 11.04 1.40 1.87
N GLN A 60 11.95 2.04 2.61
CA GLN A 60 13.39 1.89 2.40
C GLN A 60 13.88 0.53 2.89
N ARG A 61 14.30 -0.33 1.96
CA ARG A 61 15.04 -1.56 2.24
C ARG A 61 16.43 -1.17 2.77
N ARG A 62 16.72 -1.49 4.03
CA ARG A 62 18.11 -1.68 4.48
C ARG A 62 18.58 -3.09 4.13
#